data_AF-A0A0K8TFS9-F1
#
_entry.id   AF-A0A0K8TFS9-F1
#
_cell.length_a   1.000
_cell.length_b   1.000
_cell.length_c   1.000
_cell.angle_alpha   90.00
_cell.angle_beta   90.00
_cell.angle_gamma   90.00
#
_symmetry.space_group_name_H-M   'P 1'
#
loop_
_entity.id
_entity.type
_entity.pdbx_description
1 polymer ?
#
loop_
_entity_poly.entity_id
_entity_poly.type
_entity_poly.pdbx_seq_one_letter_code
_entity_poly.pdbx_strand_id
1 'polypeptide(L)'
;MTKLMFVERGVRGGVTSCIHRHAVANNKHLPDSYNPNLPNAYLLLLDCTNLYGTAMSQYKLPYGDFEWVDARDIDVKNLPNKDSQVGFLLDVDVYIPEHLHEYLDELPPLPEKLRPPTSTKGPAKLLTTLMPKKNYVIHYLLLKQAMDLGVIVEKVNRVLKFSQSNWLTKYVDTNAELRKNSKNNFEDNLFKLMSNAVYGKFLEKR
;
A
#
# COMPACT_ATOMS: atom_id res chain seq x y z
N MET A 1 -7.51 15.33 18.67
CA MET A 1 -7.44 14.79 17.29
C MET A 1 -8.73 14.05 17.03
N THR A 2 -9.48 14.40 15.97
CA THR A 2 -10.72 13.70 15.62
C THR A 2 -10.42 12.34 14.99
N LYS A 3 -11.40 11.42 14.97
CA LYS A 3 -11.27 10.12 14.26
C LYS A 3 -10.97 10.33 12.77
N LEU A 4 -11.58 11.33 12.14
CA LEU A 4 -11.32 11.68 10.74
C LEU A 4 -9.85 12.08 10.52
N MET A 5 -9.33 13.03 11.32
CA MET A 5 -7.91 13.43 11.22
C MET A 5 -6.95 12.26 11.46
N PHE A 6 -7.32 11.32 12.33
CA PHE A 6 -6.53 10.12 12.57
C PHE A 6 -6.46 9.24 11.32
N VAL A 7 -7.60 8.96 10.70
CA VAL A 7 -7.68 8.19 9.45
C VAL A 7 -6.91 8.89 8.33
N GLU A 8 -7.10 10.21 8.15
CA GLU A 8 -6.42 11.00 7.13
C GLU A 8 -4.88 10.99 7.27
N ARG A 9 -4.36 10.99 8.51
CA ARG A 9 -2.92 10.83 8.76
C ARG A 9 -2.38 9.48 8.28
N GLY A 10 -3.23 8.45 8.27
CA GLY A 10 -2.91 7.12 7.75
C GLY A 10 -3.03 6.97 6.23
N VAL A 11 -3.51 7.99 5.51
CA VAL A 11 -3.68 7.94 4.05
C VAL A 11 -2.37 8.23 3.33
N ARG A 12 -1.93 7.27 2.49
CA ARG A 12 -0.79 7.39 1.59
C ARG A 12 -1.25 7.25 0.14
N GLY A 13 -0.47 7.84 -0.78
CA GLY A 13 -0.65 7.63 -2.21
C GLY A 13 0.07 6.37 -2.70
N GLY A 14 0.16 6.22 -4.02
CA GLY A 14 1.01 5.19 -4.63
C GLY A 14 2.49 5.44 -4.33
N VAL A 15 3.23 4.36 -4.08
CA VAL A 15 4.69 4.41 -3.96
C VAL A 15 5.29 4.51 -5.36
N THR A 16 6.16 5.49 -5.57
CA THR A 16 6.94 5.63 -6.79
C THR A 16 8.40 5.78 -6.39
N SER A 17 9.21 4.78 -6.71
CA SER A 17 10.64 4.74 -6.38
C SER A 17 11.45 4.27 -7.59
N CYS A 18 12.71 4.70 -7.64
CA CYS A 18 13.71 4.25 -8.61
C CYS A 18 14.98 3.95 -7.83
N ILE A 19 15.24 2.67 -7.57
CA ILE A 19 16.36 2.20 -6.75
C ILE A 19 17.62 2.11 -7.62
N HIS A 20 17.48 1.45 -8.77
CA HIS A 20 18.52 1.32 -9.77
C HIS A 20 18.25 2.29 -10.93
N ARG A 21 19.15 3.25 -11.14
CA ARG A 21 18.92 4.37 -12.08
C ARG A 21 18.95 3.96 -13.55
N HIS A 22 19.74 2.95 -13.91
CA HIS A 22 19.92 2.57 -15.29
C HIS A 22 20.38 1.11 -15.43
N ALA A 23 19.50 0.25 -15.93
CA ALA A 23 19.81 -1.13 -16.29
C ALA A 23 19.79 -1.29 -17.82
N VAL A 24 20.75 -2.05 -18.35
CA VAL A 24 20.80 -2.41 -19.77
C VAL A 24 20.68 -3.92 -19.88
N ALA A 25 19.72 -4.39 -20.69
CA ALA A 25 19.62 -5.81 -21.01
C ALA A 25 20.79 -6.23 -21.92
N ASN A 26 21.34 -7.41 -21.65
CA ASN A 26 22.23 -8.12 -22.56
C ASN A 26 21.55 -9.44 -22.91
N ASN A 27 20.73 -9.43 -23.95
CA ASN A 27 19.87 -10.55 -24.30
C ASN A 27 20.11 -10.95 -25.75
N LYS A 28 20.32 -12.25 -25.99
CA LYS A 28 20.46 -12.85 -27.34
C LYS A 28 19.34 -12.51 -28.32
N HIS A 29 18.17 -12.08 -27.84
CA HIS A 29 17.05 -11.63 -28.66
C HIS A 29 17.16 -10.17 -29.14
N LEU A 30 18.20 -9.44 -28.73
CA LEU A 30 18.51 -8.07 -29.14
C LEU A 30 19.82 -8.07 -29.95
N PRO A 31 19.81 -8.50 -31.22
CA PRO A 31 21.04 -8.78 -31.97
C PRO A 31 21.94 -7.55 -32.14
N ASP A 32 21.37 -6.36 -32.23
CA ASP A 32 22.13 -5.11 -32.46
C ASP A 32 22.95 -4.66 -31.25
N SER A 33 22.61 -5.12 -30.04
CA SER A 33 23.26 -4.71 -28.79
C SER A 33 23.80 -5.87 -27.94
N TYR A 34 23.58 -7.12 -28.37
CA TYR A 34 24.02 -8.31 -27.65
C TYR A 34 25.54 -8.49 -27.73
N ASN A 35 26.15 -8.74 -26.57
CA ASN A 35 27.56 -9.09 -26.46
C ASN A 35 27.71 -10.51 -25.87
N PRO A 36 28.20 -11.50 -26.63
CA PRO A 36 28.37 -12.87 -26.13
C PRO A 36 29.45 -13.00 -25.04
N ASN A 37 30.29 -11.98 -24.85
CA ASN A 37 31.30 -11.95 -23.80
C ASN A 37 30.77 -11.41 -22.46
N LEU A 38 29.52 -10.92 -22.42
CA LEU A 38 28.89 -10.43 -21.19
C LEU A 38 27.82 -11.43 -20.71
N PRO A 39 27.53 -11.50 -19.39
CA PRO A 39 26.43 -12.32 -18.87
C PRO A 39 25.08 -11.91 -19.48
N ASN A 40 24.18 -12.88 -19.64
CA ASN A 40 22.82 -12.59 -20.10
C ASN A 40 22.07 -11.78 -19.03
N ALA A 41 21.43 -10.69 -19.43
CA ALA A 41 20.60 -9.85 -18.58
C ALA A 41 19.28 -9.52 -19.28
N TYR A 42 18.18 -9.74 -18.56
CA TYR A 42 16.80 -9.53 -19.03
C TYR A 42 16.13 -8.48 -18.17
N LEU A 43 15.26 -7.67 -18.78
CA LEU A 43 14.40 -6.74 -18.06
C LEU A 43 12.97 -7.29 -18.06
N LEU A 44 12.34 -7.26 -16.88
CA LEU A 44 10.97 -7.73 -16.70
C LEU A 44 10.07 -6.54 -16.35
N LEU A 45 9.00 -6.35 -17.13
CA LEU A 45 7.95 -5.40 -16.83
C LEU A 45 6.75 -6.14 -16.25
N LEU A 46 6.38 -5.81 -15.01
CA LEU A 46 5.19 -6.33 -14.35
C LEU A 46 4.20 -5.18 -14.14
N ASP A 47 2.96 -5.40 -14.56
CA ASP A 47 1.85 -4.47 -14.34
C ASP A 47 0.65 -5.20 -13.71
N CYS A 48 0.17 -4.68 -12.59
CA CYS A 48 -0.98 -5.25 -11.91
C CYS A 48 -2.27 -4.74 -12.54
N THR A 49 -3.00 -5.64 -13.20
CA THR A 49 -4.31 -5.30 -13.78
C THR A 49 -5.30 -4.95 -12.67
N ASN A 50 -5.86 -3.73 -12.74
CA ASN A 50 -6.90 -3.24 -11.83
C ASN A 50 -6.50 -3.28 -10.34
N LEU A 51 -5.27 -2.87 -10.01
CA LEU A 51 -4.72 -2.91 -8.64
C LEU A 51 -5.69 -2.45 -7.53
N TYR A 52 -6.29 -1.26 -7.68
CA TYR A 52 -7.21 -0.72 -6.67
C TYR A 52 -8.52 -1.50 -6.60
N GLY A 53 -9.13 -1.83 -7.75
CA GLY A 53 -10.34 -2.65 -7.79
C GLY A 53 -10.12 -4.01 -7.12
N THR A 54 -9.02 -4.68 -7.46
CA THR A 54 -8.63 -5.95 -6.84
C THR A 54 -8.48 -5.81 -5.32
N ALA A 55 -7.81 -4.77 -4.83
CA ALA A 55 -7.70 -4.54 -3.39
C ALA A 55 -9.07 -4.31 -2.73
N MET A 56 -9.96 -3.53 -3.36
CA MET A 56 -11.29 -3.27 -2.82
C MET A 56 -12.24 -4.49 -2.88
N SER A 57 -11.97 -5.45 -3.76
CA SER A 57 -12.75 -6.70 -3.86
C SER A 57 -12.22 -7.79 -2.91
N GLN A 58 -10.89 -7.87 -2.73
CA GLN A 58 -10.26 -8.94 -1.95
C GLN A 58 -10.23 -8.68 -0.43
N TYR A 59 -10.22 -7.40 0.00
CA TYR A 59 -10.10 -7.04 1.41
C TYR A 59 -11.41 -6.47 1.96
N LYS A 60 -11.69 -6.79 3.22
CA LYS A 60 -12.79 -6.15 3.96
C LYS A 60 -12.46 -4.70 4.23
N LEU A 61 -13.37 -3.81 3.89
CA LEU A 61 -13.22 -2.37 4.06
C LEU A 61 -14.02 -1.89 5.28
N PRO A 62 -13.51 -0.90 6.04
CA PRO A 62 -14.24 -0.30 7.15
C PRO A 62 -15.57 0.29 6.68
N TYR A 63 -16.64 0.11 7.45
CA TYR A 63 -17.93 0.73 7.15
C TYR A 63 -18.60 1.43 8.34
N GLY A 64 -18.19 1.15 9.59
CA GLY A 64 -18.89 1.69 10.76
C GLY A 64 -18.27 1.33 12.10
N ASP A 65 -18.98 1.69 13.17
CA ASP A 65 -18.64 1.38 14.57
C ASP A 65 -17.23 1.77 14.99
N PHE A 66 -16.78 2.93 14.51
CA PHE A 66 -15.46 3.47 14.83
C PHE A 66 -15.37 3.81 16.32
N GLU A 67 -14.49 3.13 17.06
CA GLU A 67 -14.36 3.26 18.51
C GLU A 67 -12.88 3.36 18.91
N TRP A 68 -12.58 4.28 19.82
CA TRP A 68 -11.26 4.32 20.45
C TRP A 68 -11.19 3.23 21.51
N VAL A 69 -10.16 2.40 21.45
CA VAL A 69 -9.88 1.38 22.47
C VAL A 69 -8.56 1.68 23.15
N ASP A 70 -8.37 1.18 24.37
CA ASP A 70 -7.12 1.36 25.09
C ASP A 70 -6.00 0.61 24.36
N ALA A 71 -4.88 1.30 24.12
CA ALA A 71 -3.72 0.71 23.47
C ALA A 71 -3.11 -0.43 24.30
N ARG A 72 -3.32 -0.44 25.62
CA ARG A 72 -2.85 -1.48 26.54
C ARG A 72 -3.58 -2.81 26.36
N ASP A 73 -4.79 -2.78 25.80
CA ASP A 73 -5.61 -3.97 25.56
C ASP A 73 -5.30 -4.64 24.21
N ILE A 74 -4.34 -4.09 23.45
CA ILE A 74 -4.03 -4.53 22.09
C ILE A 74 -2.69 -5.25 22.05
N ASP A 75 -2.75 -6.56 21.79
CA ASP A 75 -1.58 -7.36 21.46
C ASP A 75 -1.39 -7.41 19.94
N VAL A 76 -0.36 -6.71 19.45
CA VAL A 76 -0.01 -6.64 18.03
C VAL A 76 0.33 -8.01 17.42
N LYS A 77 0.74 -9.00 18.24
CA LYS A 77 1.03 -10.36 17.76
C LYS A 77 -0.24 -11.18 17.52
N ASN A 78 -1.33 -10.80 18.17
CA ASN A 78 -2.62 -11.48 18.12
C ASN A 78 -3.69 -10.64 17.40
N LEU A 79 -3.28 -9.77 16.47
CA LEU A 79 -4.20 -9.05 15.60
C LEU A 79 -5.04 -10.02 14.75
N PRO A 80 -6.31 -9.69 14.44
CA PRO A 80 -7.17 -10.55 13.67
C PRO A 80 -6.62 -10.80 12.25
N ASN A 81 -7.12 -11.86 11.61
CA ASN A 81 -6.85 -12.13 10.20
C ASN A 81 -7.75 -11.27 9.28
N LYS A 82 -7.49 -11.34 7.97
CA LYS A 82 -8.21 -10.58 6.93
C LYS A 82 -9.72 -10.87 6.87
N ASP A 83 -10.17 -12.03 7.37
CA ASP A 83 -11.55 -12.48 7.31
C ASP A 83 -12.36 -12.05 8.54
N SER A 84 -11.74 -11.38 9.51
CA SER A 84 -12.41 -10.81 10.68
C SER A 84 -13.46 -9.76 10.29
N GLN A 85 -14.56 -9.68 11.04
CA GLN A 85 -15.53 -8.59 10.91
C GLN A 85 -15.10 -7.31 11.63
N VAL A 86 -14.05 -7.39 12.44
CA VAL A 86 -13.46 -6.27 13.18
C VAL A 86 -12.06 -6.01 12.66
N GLY A 87 -11.75 -4.74 12.39
CA GLY A 87 -10.42 -4.27 12.01
C GLY A 87 -9.93 -3.15 12.92
N PHE A 88 -8.65 -2.81 12.74
CA PHE A 88 -7.97 -1.78 13.53
C PHE A 88 -7.11 -0.85 12.65
N LEU A 89 -7.09 0.43 13.02
CA LEU A 89 -6.08 1.40 12.62
C LEU A 89 -5.28 1.74 13.88
N LEU A 90 -3.95 1.58 13.81
CA LEU A 90 -3.05 1.75 14.93
C LEU A 90 -2.09 2.90 14.66
N ASP A 91 -1.85 3.75 15.65
CA ASP A 91 -0.73 4.70 15.67
C ASP A 91 0.39 4.06 16.48
N VAL A 92 1.49 3.72 15.80
CA VAL A 92 2.59 2.92 16.35
C VAL A 92 3.93 3.60 16.18
N ASP A 93 4.84 3.28 17.09
CA ASP A 93 6.26 3.53 16.95
C ASP A 93 6.93 2.21 16.56
N VAL A 94 7.71 2.22 15.48
CA VAL A 94 8.33 1.01 14.93
C VAL A 94 9.74 1.29 14.44
N TYR A 95 10.58 0.25 14.39
CA TYR A 95 11.87 0.30 13.73
C TYR A 95 12.13 -0.98 12.92
N ILE A 96 13.07 -0.88 11.99
CA ILE A 96 13.55 -2.00 11.19
C ILE A 96 14.94 -2.35 11.72
N PRO A 97 15.17 -3.57 12.22
CA PRO A 97 16.49 -4.04 12.64
C PRO A 97 17.55 -3.85 11.55
N GLU A 98 18.75 -3.42 11.94
CA GLU A 98 19.84 -3.07 11.02
C GLU A 98 20.25 -4.23 10.09
N HIS A 99 20.25 -5.46 10.61
CA HIS A 99 20.56 -6.65 9.81
C HIS A 99 19.57 -6.94 8.66
N LEU A 100 18.39 -6.28 8.65
CA LEU A 100 17.41 -6.37 7.57
C LEU A 100 17.52 -5.23 6.56
N HIS A 101 18.40 -4.26 6.78
CA HIS A 101 18.47 -3.07 5.92
C HIS A 101 18.91 -3.43 4.51
N GLU A 102 19.93 -4.27 4.35
CA GLU A 102 20.38 -4.74 3.03
C GLU A 102 19.30 -5.56 2.30
N TYR A 103 18.47 -6.31 3.03
CA TYR A 103 17.39 -7.10 2.42
C TYR A 103 16.20 -6.24 1.98
N LEU A 104 15.94 -5.13 2.69
CA LEU A 104 14.75 -4.29 2.49
C LEU A 104 15.05 -2.96 1.79
N ASP A 105 16.29 -2.66 1.42
CA ASP A 105 16.69 -1.35 0.87
C ASP A 105 16.06 -1.06 -0.49
N GLU A 106 15.77 -2.09 -1.28
CA GLU A 106 15.10 -1.98 -2.58
C GLU A 106 13.62 -1.59 -2.39
N LEU A 107 12.92 -2.19 -1.43
CA LEU A 107 11.52 -1.86 -1.18
C LEU A 107 11.22 -1.73 0.32
N PRO A 108 11.68 -0.64 0.97
CA PRO A 108 11.47 -0.44 2.39
C PRO A 108 9.96 -0.40 2.71
N PRO A 109 9.48 -1.18 3.69
CA PRO A 109 8.09 -1.12 4.09
C PRO A 109 7.81 0.19 4.83
N LEU A 110 6.51 0.50 4.98
CA LEU A 110 6.03 1.65 5.75
C LEU A 110 6.47 3.01 5.19
N PRO A 111 6.08 3.36 3.96
CA PRO A 111 6.43 4.65 3.38
C PRO A 111 5.81 5.82 4.15
N GLU A 112 6.52 6.94 4.20
CA GLU A 112 6.14 8.15 4.95
C GLU A 112 6.18 9.41 4.07
N LYS A 113 5.28 10.36 4.36
CA LYS A 113 5.29 11.66 3.70
C LYS A 113 6.34 12.56 4.36
N LEU A 114 7.51 12.68 3.72
CA LEU A 114 8.65 13.44 4.21
C LEU A 114 9.16 14.41 3.13
N ARG A 115 9.85 15.47 3.53
CA ARG A 115 10.57 16.31 2.56
C ARG A 115 11.86 15.60 2.17
N PRO A 116 12.16 15.44 0.86
CA PRO A 116 13.42 14.86 0.43
C PRO A 116 14.61 15.66 0.98
N PRO A 117 15.70 15.01 1.43
CA PRO A 117 16.90 15.71 1.92
C PRO A 117 17.48 16.68 0.87
N THR A 118 17.33 16.34 -0.40
CA THR A 118 17.82 17.11 -1.55
C THR A 118 16.92 18.29 -1.94
N SER A 119 15.74 18.43 -1.34
CA SER A 119 14.80 19.51 -1.66
C SER A 119 14.13 20.07 -0.40
N THR A 120 14.81 21.01 0.24
CA THR A 120 14.31 21.69 1.46
C THR A 120 13.13 22.62 1.19
N LYS A 121 12.96 23.06 -0.07
CA LYS A 121 11.87 23.96 -0.52
C LYS A 121 10.72 23.23 -1.25
N GLY A 122 10.85 21.94 -1.53
CA GLY A 122 9.84 21.16 -2.25
C GLY A 122 8.69 20.67 -1.36
N PRO A 123 7.55 20.27 -1.94
CA PRO A 123 6.48 19.63 -1.19
C PRO A 123 6.96 18.29 -0.59
N ALA A 124 6.32 17.85 0.49
CA ALA A 124 6.56 16.51 1.03
C ALA A 124 6.21 15.46 -0.04
N LYS A 125 7.06 14.44 -0.15
CA LYS A 125 6.88 13.28 -1.05
C LYS A 125 6.72 12.02 -0.21
N LEU A 126 6.10 11.01 -0.79
CA LEU A 126 6.04 9.69 -0.16
C LEU A 126 7.40 9.01 -0.36
N LEU A 127 8.15 8.83 0.73
CA LEU A 127 9.48 8.23 0.73
C LEU A 127 9.44 6.86 1.40
N THR A 128 10.12 5.89 0.80
CA THR A 128 10.40 4.57 1.40
C THR A 128 11.72 4.66 2.14
N THR A 129 11.70 4.64 3.48
CA THR A 129 12.91 4.77 4.29
C THR A 129 13.00 3.63 5.31
N LEU A 130 14.23 3.24 5.64
CA LEU A 130 14.51 2.25 6.69
C LEU A 130 14.58 2.88 8.10
N MET A 131 14.41 4.20 8.19
CA MET A 131 14.46 4.93 9.46
C MET A 131 13.37 4.45 10.43
N PRO A 132 13.58 4.60 11.75
CA PRO A 132 12.51 4.41 12.73
C PRO A 132 11.35 5.35 12.44
N LYS A 133 10.12 4.86 12.63
CA LYS A 133 8.89 5.62 12.41
C LYS A 133 8.23 5.88 13.74
N LYS A 134 7.80 7.11 13.96
CA LYS A 134 7.09 7.53 15.18
C LYS A 134 5.70 8.03 14.81
N ASN A 135 4.74 7.67 15.64
CA ASN A 135 3.33 7.99 15.43
C ASN A 135 2.77 7.60 14.04
N TYR A 136 3.20 6.45 13.54
CA TYR A 136 2.84 5.95 12.22
C TYR A 136 1.45 5.31 12.25
N VAL A 137 0.45 5.95 11.62
CA VAL A 137 -0.93 5.43 11.59
C VAL A 137 -1.05 4.35 10.52
N ILE A 138 -1.37 3.09 10.83
CA ILE A 138 -1.36 1.97 9.90
C ILE A 138 -2.56 1.04 10.08
N HIS A 139 -3.04 0.47 8.97
CA HIS A 139 -4.04 -0.59 8.99
C HIS A 139 -3.44 -1.90 9.50
N TYR A 140 -4.16 -2.62 10.37
CA TYR A 140 -3.64 -3.81 11.05
C TYR A 140 -3.05 -4.89 10.12
N LEU A 141 -3.65 -5.11 8.94
CA LEU A 141 -3.12 -6.08 7.96
C LEU A 141 -1.74 -5.67 7.41
N LEU A 142 -1.54 -4.37 7.17
CA LEU A 142 -0.24 -3.86 6.72
C LEU A 142 0.79 -3.90 7.85
N LEU A 143 0.35 -3.65 9.10
CA LEU A 143 1.23 -3.79 10.26
C LEU A 143 1.68 -5.24 10.43
N LYS A 144 0.75 -6.19 10.28
CA LYS A 144 1.06 -7.63 10.31
C LYS A 144 2.06 -8.00 9.21
N GLN A 145 1.83 -7.57 7.98
CA GLN A 145 2.78 -7.78 6.88
C GLN A 145 4.16 -7.18 7.18
N ALA A 146 4.20 -5.98 7.74
CA ALA A 146 5.45 -5.33 8.13
C ALA A 146 6.18 -6.13 9.23
N MET A 147 5.46 -6.63 10.23
CA MET A 147 6.01 -7.49 11.27
C MET A 147 6.51 -8.83 10.73
N ASP A 148 5.82 -9.42 9.75
CA ASP A 148 6.26 -10.63 9.05
C ASP A 148 7.55 -10.39 8.25
N LEU A 149 7.79 -9.15 7.79
CA LEU A 149 9.07 -8.70 7.19
C LEU A 149 10.15 -8.37 8.24
N GLY A 150 9.88 -8.52 9.54
CA GLY A 150 10.83 -8.28 10.63
C GLY A 150 10.79 -6.87 11.23
N VAL A 151 9.80 -6.03 10.89
CA VAL A 151 9.60 -4.73 11.55
C VAL A 151 9.18 -4.95 13.00
N ILE A 152 9.81 -4.25 13.93
CA ILE A 152 9.54 -4.37 15.36
C ILE A 152 8.67 -3.19 15.82
N VAL A 153 7.57 -3.50 16.50
CA VAL A 153 6.72 -2.51 17.18
C VAL A 153 7.29 -2.21 18.56
N GLU A 154 7.74 -0.96 18.76
CA GLU A 154 8.21 -0.49 20.07
C GLU A 154 7.05 -0.12 20.97
N LYS A 155 6.03 0.52 20.39
CA LYS A 155 4.92 1.09 21.15
C LYS A 155 3.67 1.22 20.31
N VAL A 156 2.52 0.91 20.91
CA VAL A 156 1.21 1.28 20.40
C VAL A 156 0.75 2.54 21.14
N ASN A 157 0.54 3.63 20.40
CA ASN A 157 0.15 4.92 20.98
C ASN A 157 -1.38 5.08 21.05
N ARG A 158 -2.09 4.72 19.98
CA ARG A 158 -3.56 4.83 19.87
C ARG A 158 -4.11 3.74 18.97
N VAL A 159 -5.32 3.29 19.25
CA VAL A 159 -5.99 2.26 18.43
C VAL A 159 -7.44 2.64 18.17
N LEU A 160 -7.79 2.68 16.89
CA LEU A 160 -9.14 2.88 16.41
C LEU A 160 -9.67 1.56 15.85
N LYS A 161 -10.65 0.98 16.55
CA LYS A 161 -11.39 -0.22 16.15
C LYS A 161 -12.54 0.16 15.22
N PHE A 162 -12.90 -0.71 14.28
CA PHE A 162 -14.06 -0.54 13.40
C PHE A 162 -14.63 -1.87 12.92
N SER A 163 -15.89 -1.84 12.48
CA SER A 163 -16.51 -2.93 11.73
C SER A 163 -16.13 -2.85 10.25
N GLN A 164 -15.84 -4.00 9.64
CA GLN A 164 -15.41 -4.11 8.24
C GLN A 164 -16.12 -5.27 7.53
N SER A 165 -16.40 -5.13 6.24
CA SER A 165 -16.97 -6.19 5.41
C SER A 165 -16.56 -6.01 3.96
N ASN A 166 -16.86 -7.01 3.13
CA ASN A 166 -16.60 -7.05 1.70
C ASN A 166 -17.73 -6.37 0.89
N TRP A 167 -18.18 -5.21 1.37
CA TRP A 167 -19.36 -4.52 0.82
C TRP A 167 -19.14 -3.94 -0.59
N LEU A 168 -17.88 -3.75 -1.02
CA LEU A 168 -17.56 -3.25 -2.37
C LEU A 168 -17.27 -4.35 -3.40
N THR A 169 -17.09 -5.61 -2.97
CA THR A 169 -16.76 -6.75 -3.84
C THR A 169 -17.75 -6.88 -5.00
N LYS A 170 -19.05 -6.95 -4.70
CA LYS A 170 -20.09 -7.09 -5.73
C LYS A 170 -20.04 -5.96 -6.77
N TYR A 171 -19.74 -4.73 -6.34
CA TYR A 171 -19.66 -3.58 -7.24
C TYR A 171 -18.46 -3.69 -8.19
N VAL A 172 -17.29 -4.02 -7.65
CA VAL A 172 -16.07 -4.20 -8.45
C VAL A 172 -16.21 -5.36 -9.42
N ASP A 173 -16.73 -6.50 -8.96
CA ASP A 173 -16.86 -7.72 -9.77
C ASP A 173 -17.84 -7.49 -10.93
N THR A 174 -18.97 -6.83 -10.66
CA THR A 174 -19.93 -6.43 -11.71
C THR A 174 -19.27 -5.55 -12.77
N ASN A 175 -18.49 -4.54 -12.35
CA ASN A 175 -17.78 -3.69 -13.31
C ASN A 175 -16.74 -4.48 -14.12
N ALA A 176 -16.06 -5.44 -13.52
CA ALA A 176 -15.10 -6.30 -14.21
C ALA A 176 -15.78 -7.19 -15.25
N GLU A 177 -16.94 -7.77 -14.93
CA GLU A 177 -17.75 -8.56 -15.86
C GLU A 177 -18.28 -7.71 -17.03
N LEU A 178 -18.83 -6.54 -16.73
CA LEU A 178 -19.32 -5.61 -17.76
C LEU A 178 -18.18 -5.14 -18.67
N ARG A 179 -17.00 -4.89 -18.09
CA ARG A 179 -15.80 -4.55 -18.86
C ARG A 179 -15.38 -5.67 -19.79
N LYS A 180 -15.34 -6.91 -19.30
CA LYS A 180 -15.00 -8.11 -20.09
C LYS A 180 -15.95 -8.30 -21.28
N ASN A 181 -17.22 -7.94 -21.11
CA ASN A 181 -18.27 -8.09 -22.12
C ASN A 181 -18.48 -6.82 -22.99
N SER A 182 -17.65 -5.80 -22.81
CA SER A 182 -17.77 -4.54 -23.56
C SER A 182 -17.55 -4.77 -25.06
N LYS A 183 -18.34 -4.06 -25.89
CA LYS A 183 -18.29 -4.21 -27.35
C LYS A 183 -17.50 -3.10 -28.04
N ASN A 184 -17.13 -2.07 -27.29
CA ASN A 184 -16.45 -0.89 -27.80
C ASN A 184 -15.54 -0.27 -26.73
N ASN A 185 -14.59 0.55 -27.20
CA ASN A 185 -13.61 1.21 -26.33
C ASN A 185 -14.25 2.18 -25.34
N PHE A 186 -15.44 2.73 -25.64
CA PHE A 186 -16.12 3.63 -24.71
C PHE A 186 -16.60 2.88 -23.47
N GLU A 187 -17.29 1.75 -23.66
CA GLU A 187 -17.75 0.86 -22.59
C GLU A 187 -16.58 0.33 -21.75
N ASP A 188 -15.50 -0.16 -22.38
CA ASP A 188 -14.31 -0.65 -21.64
C ASP A 188 -13.75 0.44 -20.69
N ASN A 189 -13.59 1.65 -21.23
CA ASN A 189 -13.07 2.78 -20.46
C ASN A 189 -14.04 3.24 -19.37
N LEU A 190 -15.35 3.20 -19.62
CA LEU A 190 -16.37 3.55 -18.64
C LEU A 190 -16.34 2.60 -17.43
N PHE A 191 -16.37 1.29 -17.65
CA PHE A 191 -16.35 0.30 -16.56
C PHE A 191 -15.02 0.30 -15.79
N LYS A 192 -13.90 0.56 -16.48
CA LYS A 192 -12.60 0.82 -15.85
C LYS A 192 -12.64 2.06 -14.95
N LEU A 193 -13.21 3.17 -15.44
CA LEU A 193 -13.33 4.41 -14.69
C LEU A 193 -14.22 4.24 -13.46
N MET A 194 -15.37 3.55 -13.59
CA MET A 194 -16.27 3.30 -12.47
C MET A 194 -15.59 2.52 -11.34
N SER A 195 -14.74 1.54 -11.67
CA SER A 195 -13.96 0.82 -10.65
C SER A 195 -12.93 1.72 -9.95
N ASN A 196 -12.23 2.59 -10.68
CA ASN A 196 -11.16 3.42 -10.12
C ASN A 196 -11.66 4.68 -9.40
N ALA A 197 -12.74 5.30 -9.88
CA ALA A 197 -13.24 6.58 -9.37
C ALA A 197 -13.77 6.49 -7.94
N VAL A 198 -14.29 5.32 -7.55
CA VAL A 198 -14.87 5.09 -6.22
C VAL A 198 -13.84 5.29 -5.11
N TYR A 199 -12.60 4.81 -5.30
CA TYR A 199 -11.51 5.04 -4.36
C TYR A 199 -11.24 6.55 -4.14
N GLY A 200 -11.12 7.30 -5.24
CA GLY A 200 -10.89 8.74 -5.18
C GLY A 200 -12.03 9.48 -4.48
N LYS A 201 -13.28 9.06 -4.70
CA LYS A 201 -14.46 9.68 -4.08
C LYS A 201 -14.52 9.45 -2.57
N PHE A 202 -14.08 8.29 -2.07
CA PHE A 202 -14.04 8.03 -0.62
C PHE A 202 -12.97 8.82 0.13
N LEU A 203 -11.93 9.28 -0.58
CA LEU A 203 -10.84 10.08 -0.01
C LEU A 203 -10.96 11.57 -0.34
N GLU A 204 -12.06 11.98 -0.96
CA GLU A 204 -12.33 13.39 -1.29
C GLU A 204 -12.45 14.21 0.00
N LYS A 205 -11.64 15.27 0.11
CA LYS A 205 -11.75 16.23 1.20
C LYS A 205 -12.99 17.08 0.98
N ARG A 206 -13.87 17.13 1.97
CA ARG A 206 -15.00 18.06 2.01
C ARG A 206 -14.61 19.37 2.68
#